data_AF-A0A0S8JSH7-F1
#
_entry.id   AF-A0A0S8JSH7-F1
#
_cell.length_a   1.000
_cell.length_b   1.000
_cell.length_c   1.000
_cell.angle_alpha   90.00
_cell.angle_beta   90.00
_cell.angle_gamma   90.00
#
_symmetry.space_group_name_H-M   'P 1'
#
loop_
_entity.id
_entity.type
_entity.pdbx_description
1 polymer ?
#
loop_
_entity_poly.entity_id
_entity_poly.type
_entity_poly.pdbx_seq_one_letter_code
_entity_poly.pdbx_strand_id
1 'polypeptide(L)'
;MTARIKKEDQLISGIMKDYEMSNPPEDFTAKVMERVELESVAPVFLTKPLISRAGWIGISISIIILILIILLGPSGESSSQSWWSETLDWKFSLPEINLEKWRIIDFSNSTLTWIILGSGGILLLAMIERWIEENRFRQTLFL
;
A
#
# COMPACT_ATOMS: atom_id res chain seq x y z
N MET A 1 37.85 -23.17 7.10
CA MET A 1 36.42 -23.49 7.36
C MET A 1 35.91 -24.61 6.44
N THR A 2 36.19 -24.53 5.14
CA THR A 2 35.85 -25.51 4.09
C THR A 2 36.32 -26.95 4.33
N ALA A 3 37.45 -27.15 5.01
CA ALA A 3 38.00 -28.49 5.27
C ALA A 3 37.22 -29.30 6.32
N ARG A 4 36.45 -28.66 7.21
CA ARG A 4 35.60 -29.37 8.19
C ARG A 4 34.31 -29.87 7.54
N ILE A 5 33.66 -29.00 6.77
CA ILE A 5 32.46 -29.32 5.98
C ILE A 5 32.72 -30.54 5.09
N LYS A 6 33.87 -30.57 4.39
CA LYS A 6 34.24 -31.70 3.53
C LYS A 6 34.39 -33.03 4.28
N LYS A 7 34.89 -33.00 5.53
CA LYS A 7 35.06 -34.21 6.35
C LYS A 7 33.73 -34.70 6.91
N GLU A 8 32.86 -33.78 7.33
CA GLU A 8 31.51 -34.07 7.80
C GLU A 8 30.66 -34.66 6.67
N ASP A 9 30.73 -34.08 5.48
CA ASP A 9 30.03 -34.54 4.29
C ASP A 9 30.51 -35.93 3.83
N GLN A 10 31.82 -36.19 3.91
CA GLN A 10 32.39 -37.52 3.67
C GLN A 10 31.93 -38.55 4.71
N LEU A 11 31.83 -38.16 5.98
CA LEU A 11 31.33 -39.03 7.05
C LEU A 11 29.86 -39.40 6.83
N ILE A 12 29.03 -38.41 6.49
CA ILE A 12 27.60 -38.60 6.20
C ILE A 12 27.42 -39.48 4.95
N SER A 13 28.19 -39.23 3.90
CA SER A 13 28.15 -40.03 2.67
C SER A 13 28.56 -41.49 2.90
N GLY A 14 29.49 -41.76 3.82
CA GLY A 14 29.90 -43.11 4.21
C GLY A 14 28.77 -43.83 4.94
N ILE A 15 28.16 -43.17 5.93
CA ILE A 15 27.04 -43.73 6.70
C ILE A 15 25.82 -44.01 5.80
N MET A 16 25.52 -43.12 4.85
CA MET A 16 24.44 -43.31 3.88
C MET A 16 24.71 -44.46 2.90
N LYS A 17 25.99 -44.70 2.57
CA LYS A 17 26.39 -45.78 1.67
C LYS A 17 26.35 -47.15 2.35
N ASP A 18 26.61 -47.19 3.66
CA ASP A 18 26.62 -48.40 4.48
C ASP A 18 25.21 -48.80 4.96
N TYR A 19 24.24 -47.88 4.91
CA TYR A 19 22.82 -48.23 4.97
C TYR A 19 22.43 -48.91 3.66
N GLU A 20 22.29 -50.24 3.67
CA GLU A 20 21.63 -50.97 2.59
C GLU A 20 20.33 -50.24 2.26
N MET A 21 20.14 -49.90 0.98
CA MET A 21 18.92 -49.32 0.46
C MET A 21 17.80 -50.34 0.66
N SER A 22 17.21 -50.36 1.85
CA SER A 22 15.94 -51.04 2.08
C SER A 22 14.99 -50.39 1.09
N ASN A 23 14.50 -51.22 0.17
CA ASN A 23 13.62 -50.76 -0.89
C ASN A 23 12.51 -49.93 -0.20
N PRO A 24 12.31 -48.66 -0.59
CA PRO A 24 11.27 -47.87 0.03
C PRO A 24 9.96 -48.66 -0.08
N PRO A 25 9.07 -48.60 0.92
CA PRO A 25 7.77 -49.22 0.83
C PRO A 25 7.12 -48.85 -0.51
N GLU A 26 6.44 -49.78 -1.18
CA GLU A 26 5.87 -49.55 -2.52
C GLU A 26 4.99 -48.28 -2.58
N ASP A 27 4.35 -47.93 -1.46
CA ASP A 27 3.50 -46.75 -1.30
C ASP A 27 4.22 -45.50 -0.79
N PHE A 28 5.56 -45.49 -0.67
CA PHE A 28 6.31 -44.35 -0.15
C PHE A 28 6.06 -43.10 -0.99
N THR A 29 6.23 -43.23 -2.31
CA THR A 29 6.00 -42.11 -3.23
C THR A 29 4.54 -41.69 -3.24
N ALA A 30 3.61 -42.64 -3.16
CA ALA A 30 2.18 -42.33 -3.07
C ALA A 30 1.84 -41.54 -1.80
N LYS A 31 2.34 -41.95 -0.63
CA LYS A 31 2.12 -41.25 0.65
C LYS A 31 2.81 -39.88 0.71
N VAL A 32 3.99 -39.75 0.11
CA VAL A 32 4.68 -38.46 0.02
C VAL A 32 3.92 -37.52 -0.90
N MET A 33 3.49 -37.99 -2.09
CA MET A 33 2.69 -37.19 -3.01
C MET A 33 1.33 -36.82 -2.44
N GLU A 34 0.66 -37.73 -1.73
CA GLU A 34 -0.61 -37.44 -1.04
C GLU A 34 -0.44 -36.32 0.00
N ARG A 35 0.63 -36.36 0.79
CA ARG A 35 0.94 -35.28 1.75
C ARG A 35 1.31 -33.97 1.07
N VAL A 36 2.11 -34.03 0.01
CA VAL A 36 2.49 -32.85 -0.78
C VAL A 36 1.27 -32.25 -1.46
N GLU A 37 0.33 -33.05 -1.96
CA GLU A 37 -0.92 -32.56 -2.54
C GLU A 37 -1.80 -31.90 -1.47
N LEU A 38 -1.98 -32.55 -0.31
CA LEU A 38 -2.72 -31.97 0.83
C LEU A 38 -2.08 -30.68 1.36
N GLU A 39 -0.76 -30.58 1.37
CA GLU A 39 -0.02 -29.37 1.76
C GLU A 39 0.09 -28.33 0.64
N SER A 40 0.02 -28.72 -0.64
CA SER A 40 0.01 -27.79 -1.79
C SER A 40 -1.32 -27.05 -1.94
N VAL A 41 -2.38 -27.58 -1.31
CA VAL A 41 -3.67 -26.91 -1.12
C VAL A 41 -3.61 -25.94 0.06
N ALA A 42 -2.54 -25.96 0.88
CA ALA A 42 -2.30 -24.89 1.85
C ALA A 42 -2.12 -23.56 1.12
N PRO A 43 -2.73 -22.49 1.63
CA PRO A 43 -3.25 -21.41 0.81
C PRO A 43 -2.12 -20.74 0.04
N VAL A 44 -2.20 -20.93 -1.29
CA VAL A 44 -1.91 -19.96 -2.34
C VAL A 44 -1.38 -18.68 -1.73
N PHE A 45 -0.08 -18.43 -1.90
CA PHE A 45 0.59 -17.17 -1.60
C PHE A 45 -0.43 -16.04 -1.60
N LEU A 46 -0.92 -15.69 -0.41
CA LEU A 46 -1.84 -14.58 -0.25
C LEU A 46 -1.01 -13.38 -0.66
N THR A 47 -1.17 -12.95 -1.91
CA THR A 47 -0.56 -11.74 -2.43
C THR A 47 -1.14 -10.61 -1.59
N LYS A 48 -0.45 -10.32 -0.48
CA LYS A 48 -0.85 -9.32 0.48
C LYS A 48 -0.76 -8.00 -0.28
N PRO A 49 -1.87 -7.27 -0.45
CA PRO A 49 -1.83 -6.02 -1.20
C PRO A 49 -0.84 -5.08 -0.50
N LEU A 50 0.12 -4.52 -1.26
CA LEU A 50 1.18 -3.65 -0.74
C LEU A 50 0.62 -2.46 0.06
N ILE A 51 -0.58 -2.00 -0.30
CA ILE A 51 -1.29 -0.91 0.35
C ILE A 51 -2.68 -1.40 0.74
N SER A 52 -3.08 -1.13 1.98
CA SER A 52 -4.43 -1.46 2.45
C SER A 52 -5.48 -0.66 1.69
N ARG A 53 -6.73 -1.16 1.67
CA ARG A 53 -7.84 -0.43 1.03
C ARG A 53 -8.02 0.97 1.63
N ALA A 54 -7.78 1.13 2.94
CA ALA A 54 -7.82 2.43 3.61
C ALA A 54 -6.72 3.38 3.11
N GLY A 55 -5.50 2.88 2.85
CA GLY A 55 -4.43 3.68 2.26
C GLY A 55 -4.79 4.25 0.89
N TRP A 56 -5.45 3.45 0.04
CA TRP A 56 -5.95 3.90 -1.26
C TRP A 56 -7.01 5.01 -1.14
N ILE A 57 -7.93 4.88 -0.18
CA ILE A 57 -8.93 5.91 0.10
C ILE A 57 -8.25 7.23 0.53
N GLY A 58 -7.25 7.16 1.41
CA GLY A 58 -6.51 8.35 1.86
C GLY A 58 -5.78 9.06 0.71
N ILE A 59 -5.13 8.31 -0.18
CA ILE A 59 -4.48 8.84 -1.38
C ILE A 59 -5.49 9.53 -2.29
N SER A 60 -6.64 8.89 -2.54
CA SER A 60 -7.69 9.46 -3.37
C SER A 60 -8.22 10.79 -2.83
N ILE A 61 -8.45 10.87 -1.52
CA ILE A 61 -8.97 12.08 -0.88
C ILE A 61 -7.94 13.22 -0.94
N SER A 62 -6.66 12.91 -0.72
CA SER A 62 -5.57 13.88 -0.83
C SER A 62 -5.52 14.51 -2.21
N ILE A 63 -5.64 13.70 -3.27
CA ILE A 63 -5.66 14.17 -4.66
C ILE A 63 -6.89 15.07 -4.90
N ILE A 64 -8.07 14.69 -4.40
CA ILE A 64 -9.29 15.48 -4.55
C ILE A 64 -9.16 16.85 -3.86
N ILE A 65 -8.60 16.91 -2.65
CA ILE A 65 -8.37 18.16 -1.92
C ILE A 65 -7.42 19.07 -2.71
N LEU A 66 -6.34 18.50 -3.26
CA LEU A 66 -5.38 19.24 -4.08
C LEU A 66 -6.07 19.85 -5.31
N ILE A 67 -6.90 19.08 -6.01
CA ILE A 67 -7.66 19.55 -7.16
C ILE A 67 -8.62 20.67 -6.75
N LEU A 68 -9.33 20.53 -5.63
CA LEU A 68 -10.23 21.58 -5.13
C LEU A 68 -9.48 22.87 -4.80
N ILE A 69 -8.28 22.79 -4.22
CA ILE A 69 -7.45 23.97 -3.93
C ILE A 69 -7.00 24.65 -5.23
N ILE A 70 -6.69 23.89 -6.28
CA ILE A 70 -6.31 24.42 -7.58
C ILE A 70 -7.51 25.11 -8.26
N LEU A 71 -8.69 24.51 -8.19
CA LEU A 71 -9.91 25.05 -8.82
C LEU A 71 -10.52 26.24 -8.07
N LEU A 72 -10.51 26.21 -6.74
CA LEU A 72 -11.08 27.25 -5.88
C LEU A 72 -10.03 28.24 -5.35
N GLY A 73 -8.77 28.10 -5.80
CA GLY A 73 -7.70 29.01 -5.46
C GLY A 73 -8.08 30.46 -5.77
N PRO A 74 -7.60 31.44 -4.98
CA PRO A 74 -8.02 32.82 -5.11
C PRO A 74 -7.69 33.35 -6.52
N SER A 75 -8.73 33.59 -7.31
CA SER A 75 -8.68 34.33 -8.59
C SER A 75 -8.73 35.85 -8.40
N GLY A 76 -8.43 36.33 -7.19
CA GLY A 76 -8.53 37.73 -6.80
C GLY A 76 -7.20 38.45 -6.89
N GLU A 77 -7.23 39.67 -7.40
CA GLU A 77 -6.14 40.60 -7.74
C GLU A 77 -5.24 41.05 -6.56
N SER A 78 -5.08 40.22 -5.53
CA SER A 78 -4.07 40.42 -4.49
C SER A 78 -2.91 39.49 -4.75
N SER A 79 -1.96 39.93 -5.60
CA SER A 79 -0.51 39.67 -5.61
C SER A 79 0.08 38.46 -4.85
N SER A 80 -0.59 37.31 -4.77
CA SER A 80 -0.01 36.02 -4.46
C SER A 80 -0.13 35.23 -5.74
N GLN A 81 0.77 35.55 -6.66
CA GLN A 81 1.12 34.68 -7.76
C GLN A 81 1.20 33.26 -7.22
N SER A 82 0.34 32.41 -7.73
CA SER A 82 0.18 31.06 -7.23
C SER A 82 1.51 30.34 -7.40
N TRP A 83 2.22 30.01 -6.31
CA TRP A 83 3.59 29.46 -6.37
C TRP A 83 3.75 28.27 -7.33
N TRP A 84 2.68 27.50 -7.54
CA TRP A 84 2.63 26.39 -8.48
C TRP A 84 2.55 26.80 -9.96
N SER A 85 1.97 27.96 -10.30
CA SER A 85 1.87 28.42 -11.70
C SER A 85 3.20 28.92 -12.28
N GLU A 86 4.14 29.35 -11.43
CA GLU A 86 5.50 29.71 -11.86
C GLU A 86 6.39 28.48 -12.07
N THR A 87 6.10 27.39 -11.36
CA THR A 87 6.94 26.18 -11.34
C THR A 87 6.47 25.14 -12.37
N LEU A 88 5.18 25.15 -12.71
CA LEU A 88 4.57 24.23 -13.66
C LEU A 88 4.12 25.01 -14.90
N ASP A 89 4.89 24.90 -15.98
CA ASP A 89 4.63 25.51 -17.30
C ASP A 89 3.45 24.83 -18.04
N TRP A 90 2.46 24.36 -17.29
CA TRP A 90 1.32 23.58 -17.75
C TRP A 90 0.12 24.51 -17.95
N LYS A 91 -0.17 24.81 -19.22
CA LYS A 91 -1.37 25.55 -19.62
C LYS A 91 -2.60 24.64 -19.60
N PHE A 92 -3.08 24.31 -18.41
CA PHE A 92 -4.34 23.60 -18.24
C PHE A 92 -5.49 24.61 -18.28
N SER A 93 -6.12 24.76 -19.45
CA SER A 93 -7.30 25.61 -19.60
C SER A 93 -8.53 24.84 -19.12
N LEU A 94 -8.82 24.94 -17.83
CA LEU A 94 -10.03 24.36 -17.25
C LEU A 94 -11.27 25.11 -17.73
N PRO A 95 -12.39 24.41 -18.02
CA PRO A 95 -13.66 25.07 -18.22
C PRO A 95 -14.04 25.85 -16.96
N GLU A 96 -14.45 27.09 -17.14
CA GLU A 96 -14.89 27.96 -16.06
C GLU A 96 -16.18 27.38 -15.46
N ILE A 97 -16.04 26.70 -14.33
CA ILE A 97 -17.18 26.09 -13.64
C ILE A 97 -17.90 27.23 -12.93
N ASN A 98 -19.04 27.66 -13.48
CA ASN A 98 -19.84 28.71 -12.87
C ASN A 98 -20.53 28.18 -11.60
N LEU A 99 -19.88 28.41 -10.46
CA LEU A 99 -20.33 27.99 -9.13
C LEU A 99 -21.46 28.88 -8.57
N GLU A 100 -21.81 30.00 -9.22
CA GLU A 100 -22.93 30.87 -8.81
C GLU A 100 -24.24 30.09 -8.72
N LYS A 101 -24.44 29.10 -9.60
CA LYS A 101 -25.66 28.28 -9.65
C LYS A 101 -25.85 27.40 -8.40
N TRP A 102 -24.80 27.15 -7.63
CA TRP A 102 -24.82 26.30 -6.43
C TRP A 102 -24.50 27.09 -5.15
N ARG A 103 -24.44 28.43 -5.23
CA ARG A 103 -24.08 29.32 -4.13
C ARG A 103 -25.28 29.50 -3.19
N ILE A 104 -25.47 28.54 -2.29
CA ILE A 104 -26.50 28.62 -1.22
C ILE A 104 -26.01 29.55 -0.09
N ILE A 105 -24.70 29.82 -0.02
CA ILE A 105 -24.05 30.62 1.02
C ILE A 105 -22.91 31.45 0.39
N ASP A 106 -22.90 32.75 0.64
CA ASP A 106 -21.90 33.70 0.12
C ASP A 106 -20.63 33.67 0.99
N PHE A 107 -19.76 32.70 0.77
CA PHE A 107 -18.43 32.69 1.37
C PHE A 107 -17.42 33.37 0.45
N SER A 108 -16.50 34.14 1.03
CA SER A 108 -15.32 34.64 0.30
C SER A 108 -14.47 33.46 -0.16
N ASN A 109 -13.94 33.49 -1.39
CA ASN A 109 -13.04 32.45 -1.91
C ASN A 109 -11.88 32.17 -0.94
N SER A 110 -11.34 33.21 -0.28
CA SER A 110 -10.33 33.05 0.77
C SER A 110 -10.85 32.21 1.94
N THR A 111 -12.03 32.52 2.48
CA THR A 111 -12.63 31.73 3.58
C THR A 111 -12.93 30.27 3.19
N LEU A 112 -13.35 30.02 1.94
CA LEU A 112 -13.56 28.65 1.44
C LEU A 112 -12.26 27.86 1.39
N THR A 113 -11.16 28.45 0.92
CA THR A 113 -9.86 27.75 0.90
C THR A 113 -9.39 27.36 2.30
N TRP A 114 -9.57 28.23 3.30
CA TRP A 114 -9.24 27.92 4.69
C TRP A 114 -10.11 26.82 5.29
N ILE A 115 -11.41 26.79 4.96
CA ILE A 115 -12.32 25.72 5.39
C ILE A 115 -11.92 24.39 4.75
N ILE A 116 -11.60 24.38 3.46
CA ILE A 116 -11.18 23.18 2.73
C ILE A 116 -9.83 22.67 3.25
N LEU A 117 -8.86 23.56 3.48
CA LEU A 117 -7.56 23.19 4.05
C LEU A 117 -7.70 22.68 5.49
N GLY A 118 -8.48 23.36 6.33
CA GLY A 118 -8.70 22.97 7.72
C GLY A 118 -9.42 21.63 7.83
N SER A 119 -10.57 21.47 7.16
CA SER A 119 -11.33 20.22 7.15
C SER A 119 -10.58 19.09 6.46
N GLY A 120 -9.92 19.37 5.33
CA GLY A 120 -9.09 18.42 4.60
C GLY A 120 -7.89 17.92 5.41
N GLY A 121 -7.23 18.81 6.16
CA GLY A 121 -6.15 18.44 7.07
C GLY A 121 -6.60 17.53 8.21
N ILE A 122 -7.76 17.84 8.83
CA ILE A 122 -8.35 17.01 9.89
C ILE A 122 -8.73 15.61 9.33
N LEU A 123 -9.32 15.56 8.13
CA LEU A 123 -9.64 14.30 7.44
C LEU A 123 -8.39 13.48 7.13
N LEU A 124 -7.30 14.12 6.70
CA LEU A 124 -6.02 13.46 6.45
C LEU A 124 -5.41 12.87 7.73
N LEU A 125 -5.46 13.60 8.85
CA LEU A 125 -5.00 13.08 10.14
C LEU A 125 -5.81 11.86 10.59
N ALA A 126 -7.15 11.93 10.50
CA ALA A 126 -8.03 10.80 10.83
C ALA A 126 -7.77 9.57 9.92
N MET A 127 -7.43 9.79 8.64
CA MET A 127 -7.03 8.73 7.71
C MET A 127 -5.71 8.08 8.11
N ILE A 128 -4.73 8.88 8.52
CA ILE A 128 -3.43 8.39 8.98
C ILE A 128 -3.60 7.54 10.25
N GLU A 129 -4.39 8.00 11.21
CA GLU A 129 -4.71 7.24 12.43
C GLU A 129 -5.36 5.89 12.09
N ARG A 130 -6.35 5.89 11.20
CA ARG A 130 -7.03 4.67 10.74
C ARG A 130 -6.09 3.71 10.00
N TRP A 131 -5.15 4.25 9.21
CA TRP A 131 -4.13 3.45 8.53
C TRP A 131 -3.15 2.82 9.54
N ILE A 132 -2.71 3.58 10.55
CA ILE A 132 -1.84 3.07 11.63
C ILE A 132 -2.54 1.96 12.42
N GLU A 133 -3.82 2.12 12.75
CA GLU A 133 -4.61 1.07 13.40
C GLU A 133 -4.66 -0.21 12.57
N GLU A 134 -5.02 -0.10 11.29
CA GLU A 134 -5.10 -1.26 10.42
C GLU A 134 -3.74 -1.98 10.29
N ASN A 135 -2.64 -1.23 10.27
CA ASN A 135 -1.29 -1.81 10.19
C ASN A 135 -0.82 -2.40 11.52
N ARG A 136 -1.23 -1.84 12.65
CA ARG A 136 -0.96 -2.36 14.00
C ARG A 136 -1.65 -3.71 14.24
N PHE A 137 -2.93 -3.86 13.86
CA PHE A 137 -3.63 -5.15 13.93
C PHE A 137 -2.97 -6.23 13.06
N ARG A 138 -2.34 -5.83 11.96
CA ARG A 138 -1.62 -6.74 11.07
C ARG A 138 -0.30 -7.25 11.66
N GLN A 139 0.26 -6.64 12.71
CA GLN A 139 1.47 -7.14 13.37
C GLN A 139 1.16 -8.02 14.59
N THR A 140 0.04 -7.77 15.28
CA THR A 140 -0.38 -8.57 16.44
C THR A 140 -0.95 -9.95 16.08
N LEU A 141 -1.38 -10.15 14.82
CA LEU A 141 -1.90 -11.44 14.32
C LEU A 141 -0.81 -12.45 13.90
N PHE A 142 0.47 -12.08 13.99
CA PHE A 142 1.63 -12.93 13.64
C PHE A 142 2.56 -13.23 14.83
N LEU A 143 2.08 -13.01 16.07
CA LEU A 143 2.68 -13.45 17.33
C LEU A 143 1.73 -14.44 18.01
#